data_AF-A0A085ZNU3-F1
#
_entry.id   AF-A0A085ZNU3-F1
#
_cell.length_a   1.000
_cell.length_b   1.000
_cell.length_c   1.000
_cell.angle_alpha   90.00
_cell.angle_beta   90.00
_cell.angle_gamma   90.00
#
_symmetry.space_group_name_H-M   'P 1'
#
loop_
_entity.id
_entity.type
_entity.pdbx_description
1 polymer ?
#
loop_
_entity_poly.entity_id
_entity_poly.type
_entity_poly.pdbx_seq_one_letter_code
_entity_poly.pdbx_strand_id
1 'polypeptide(L)'
;MKKIVFRFWIINFLISIALFFIYRIVIAATKTFDGNFFEELIQILELLLNIGFALIYLIAMVISSFAILLNLIEKIRNNFYWSLLAFVGIPSFWVIFIIIKALIDALADNLSILTTLAIFSILYLFLTTIQFLLFRKKINKTLDIETKIEVTN
;
A
#
# COMPACT_ATOMS: atom_id res chain seq x y z
N MET A 1 16.43 18.14 3.98
CA MET A 1 15.50 17.05 4.37
C MET A 1 14.16 16.99 3.62
N LYS A 2 13.40 18.09 3.45
CA LYS A 2 12.04 18.07 2.83
C LYS A 2 11.96 17.38 1.46
N LYS A 3 12.92 17.64 0.56
CA LYS A 3 13.01 17.01 -0.77
C LYS A 3 13.11 15.47 -0.71
N ILE A 4 13.76 14.93 0.33
CA ILE A 4 13.86 13.47 0.54
C ILE A 4 12.48 12.93 0.89
N VAL A 5 11.80 13.52 1.88
CA VAL A 5 10.45 13.09 2.29
C VAL A 5 9.48 13.12 1.12
N PHE A 6 9.42 14.23 0.37
CA PHE A 6 8.56 14.34 -0.81
C PHE A 6 8.86 13.30 -1.89
N ARG A 7 10.15 13.02 -2.15
CA ARG A 7 10.53 11.97 -3.11
C ARG A 7 10.00 10.61 -2.70
N PHE A 8 10.12 10.26 -1.42
CA PHE A 8 9.63 8.98 -0.91
C PHE A 8 8.09 8.92 -0.92
N TRP A 9 7.42 10.03 -0.57
CA TRP A 9 5.96 10.13 -0.71
C TRP A 9 5.49 9.88 -2.16
N ILE A 10 6.07 10.55 -3.16
CA ILE A 10 5.71 10.35 -4.58
C ILE A 10 5.92 8.90 -5.00
N ILE A 11 7.05 8.27 -4.63
CA ILE A 11 7.31 6.87 -4.96
C ILE A 11 6.23 5.97 -4.35
N ASN A 12 5.83 6.20 -3.10
CA ASN A 12 4.79 5.39 -2.44
C ASN A 12 3.42 5.55 -3.10
N PHE A 13 3.07 6.79 -3.46
CA PHE A 13 1.86 7.12 -4.20
C PHE A 13 1.83 6.40 -5.56
N LEU A 14 2.93 6.42 -6.31
CA LEU A 14 3.06 5.71 -7.58
C LEU A 14 2.98 4.19 -7.41
N ILE A 15 3.56 3.63 -6.35
CA ILE A 15 3.43 2.20 -6.02
C ILE A 15 1.96 1.84 -5.79
N SER A 16 1.21 2.68 -5.05
CA SER A 16 -0.21 2.46 -4.79
C SER A 16 -1.03 2.43 -6.08
N ILE A 17 -0.80 3.38 -6.98
CA ILE A 17 -1.45 3.43 -8.30
C ILE A 17 -1.06 2.21 -9.15
N ALA A 18 0.23 1.88 -9.21
CA ALA A 18 0.73 0.76 -10.00
C ALA A 18 0.12 -0.57 -9.54
N LEU A 19 0.10 -0.83 -8.23
CA LEU A 19 -0.50 -2.04 -7.67
C LEU A 19 -2.00 -2.14 -7.98
N PHE A 20 -2.72 -1.01 -7.94
CA PHE A 20 -4.13 -0.99 -8.33
C PHE A 20 -4.34 -1.39 -9.80
N PHE A 21 -3.56 -0.85 -10.73
CA PHE A 21 -3.66 -1.23 -12.14
C PHE A 21 -3.30 -2.70 -12.38
N ILE A 22 -2.23 -3.19 -11.76
CA ILE A 22 -1.83 -4.60 -11.87
C ILE A 22 -2.94 -5.50 -11.30
N TYR A 23 -3.50 -5.17 -10.14
CA TYR A 23 -4.64 -5.89 -9.55
C TYR A 23 -5.83 -5.95 -10.52
N ARG A 24 -6.18 -4.83 -11.15
CA ARG A 24 -7.28 -4.76 -12.13
C ARG A 24 -7.01 -5.63 -13.36
N ILE A 25 -5.79 -5.64 -13.87
CA ILE A 25 -5.40 -6.50 -15.01
C ILE A 25 -5.51 -7.98 -14.63
N VAL A 26 -5.00 -8.37 -13.47
CA VAL A 26 -5.07 -9.76 -12.99
C VAL A 26 -6.52 -10.24 -12.89
N ILE A 27 -7.40 -9.41 -12.33
CA ILE A 27 -8.83 -9.77 -12.20
C ILE A 27 -9.53 -9.84 -13.55
N ALA A 28 -9.24 -8.91 -14.46
CA ALA A 28 -9.81 -8.94 -15.81
C ALA A 28 -9.37 -10.18 -16.58
N ALA A 29 -8.13 -10.64 -16.40
CA ALA A 29 -7.62 -11.84 -17.05
C ALA A 29 -8.22 -13.15 -16.50
N THR A 30 -8.73 -13.14 -15.26
CA THR A 30 -9.28 -14.34 -14.61
C THR A 30 -10.79 -14.55 -14.83
N LYS A 31 -11.51 -13.59 -15.41
CA LYS A 31 -12.96 -13.71 -15.64
C LYS A 31 -13.28 -14.11 -17.09
N THR A 32 -13.93 -15.25 -17.27
CA THR A 32 -14.53 -15.70 -18.53
C THR A 32 -16.04 -15.58 -18.42
N PHE A 33 -16.67 -14.86 -19.36
CA PHE A 33 -18.13 -14.78 -19.46
C PHE A 33 -18.64 -15.98 -20.25
N ASP A 34 -18.98 -17.04 -19.55
CA ASP A 34 -19.74 -18.16 -20.09
C ASP A 34 -21.00 -18.33 -19.21
N GLY A 35 -22.17 -18.46 -19.85
CA GLY A 35 -23.43 -18.67 -19.14
C GLY A 35 -24.67 -18.17 -19.88
N ASN A 36 -25.83 -18.38 -19.25
CA ASN A 36 -27.11 -17.82 -19.70
C ASN A 36 -27.31 -16.37 -19.21
N PHE A 37 -28.31 -15.65 -19.71
CA PHE A 37 -28.53 -14.22 -19.42
C PHE A 37 -28.60 -13.87 -17.91
N PHE A 38 -29.11 -14.79 -17.08
CA PHE A 38 -29.17 -14.59 -15.63
C PHE A 38 -27.79 -14.71 -14.97
N GLU A 39 -26.98 -15.69 -15.38
CA GLU A 39 -25.59 -15.86 -14.94
C GLU A 39 -24.72 -14.66 -15.36
N GLU A 40 -24.89 -14.16 -16.60
CA GLU A 40 -24.22 -12.94 -17.06
C GLU A 40 -24.55 -11.73 -16.18
N LEU A 41 -25.82 -11.57 -15.77
CA LEU A 41 -26.24 -10.48 -14.90
C LEU A 41 -25.62 -10.57 -13.50
N ILE A 42 -25.52 -11.78 -12.93
CA ILE A 42 -24.81 -12.00 -11.66
C ILE A 42 -23.31 -11.70 -11.80
N GLN A 43 -22.68 -12.14 -12.89
CA GLN A 43 -21.26 -11.88 -13.16
C GLN A 43 -20.97 -10.38 -13.30
N ILE A 44 -21.87 -9.60 -13.91
CA ILE A 44 -21.77 -8.13 -13.99
C ILE A 44 -21.89 -7.49 -12.59
N LEU A 45 -22.83 -7.94 -11.76
CA LEU A 45 -22.98 -7.42 -10.39
C LEU A 45 -21.73 -7.70 -9.55
N GLU A 46 -21.17 -8.90 -9.67
CA GLU A 46 -19.94 -9.27 -8.99
C GLU A 46 -18.72 -8.47 -9.49
N LEU A 47 -18.67 -8.16 -10.79
CA LEU A 47 -17.67 -7.26 -11.36
C LEU A 47 -17.79 -5.84 -10.78
N LEU A 48 -19.02 -5.32 -10.66
CA LEU A 48 -19.27 -3.99 -10.10
C LEU A 48 -18.88 -3.92 -8.62
N LEU A 49 -19.22 -4.95 -7.84
CA LEU A 49 -18.82 -5.08 -6.44
C LEU A 49 -17.30 -5.07 -6.30
N ASN A 50 -16.60 -5.81 -7.16
CA ASN A 50 -15.14 -5.88 -7.18
C ASN A 50 -14.50 -4.53 -7.52
N ILE A 51 -15.05 -3.79 -8.49
CA ILE A 51 -14.61 -2.41 -8.78
C ILE A 51 -14.77 -1.53 -7.53
N GLY A 52 -15.88 -1.66 -6.81
CA GLY A 52 -16.10 -0.96 -5.55
C GLY A 52 -15.02 -1.25 -4.50
N PHE A 53 -14.74 -2.53 -4.23
CA PHE A 53 -13.69 -2.92 -3.29
C PHE A 53 -12.29 -2.46 -3.72
N ALA A 54 -11.98 -2.57 -5.01
CA ALA A 54 -10.71 -2.11 -5.58
C ALA A 54 -10.50 -0.60 -5.41
N LEU A 55 -11.56 0.19 -5.59
CA LEU A 55 -11.53 1.63 -5.39
C LEU A 55 -11.35 2.01 -3.92
N ILE A 56 -12.06 1.35 -3.01
CA ILE A 56 -11.89 1.56 -1.56
C ILE A 56 -10.45 1.25 -1.16
N TYR A 57 -9.89 0.15 -1.66
CA TYR A 57 -8.50 -0.22 -1.44
C TYR A 57 -7.53 0.85 -1.98
N LEU A 58 -7.72 1.35 -3.20
CA LEU A 58 -6.90 2.42 -3.76
C LEU A 58 -6.96 3.68 -2.89
N ILE A 59 -8.16 4.09 -2.45
CA ILE A 59 -8.34 5.26 -1.59
C ILE A 59 -7.59 5.08 -0.27
N ALA A 60 -7.73 3.91 0.37
CA ALA A 60 -7.02 3.57 1.60
C ALA A 60 -5.50 3.66 1.45
N MET A 61 -4.98 3.19 0.32
CA MET A 61 -3.55 3.18 0.00
C MET A 61 -3.02 4.58 -0.27
N VAL A 62 -3.77 5.38 -1.04
CA VAL A 62 -3.46 6.79 -1.29
C VAL A 62 -3.46 7.57 0.02
N ILE A 63 -4.47 7.40 0.87
CA ILE A 63 -4.51 8.02 2.22
C ILE A 63 -3.30 7.58 3.05
N SER A 64 -2.95 6.29 3.01
CA SER A 64 -1.78 5.76 3.71
C SER A 64 -0.48 6.41 3.23
N SER A 65 -0.37 6.71 1.93
CA SER A 65 0.82 7.39 1.40
C SER A 65 1.03 8.76 2.05
N PHE A 66 -0.04 9.52 2.33
CA PHE A 66 0.06 10.83 2.98
C PHE A 66 0.66 10.75 4.39
N ALA A 67 0.55 9.62 5.08
CA ALA A 67 1.18 9.44 6.38
C ALA A 67 2.71 9.59 6.31
N ILE A 68 3.34 9.29 5.16
CA ILE A 68 4.78 9.50 4.95
C ILE A 68 5.17 10.96 5.13
N LEU A 69 4.28 11.91 4.79
CA LEU A 69 4.52 13.34 4.95
C LEU A 69 4.65 13.77 6.42
N LEU A 70 4.22 12.95 7.39
CA LEU A 70 4.49 13.19 8.81
C LEU A 70 6.01 13.26 9.10
N ASN A 71 6.84 12.62 8.27
CA ASN A 71 8.30 12.75 8.36
C ASN A 71 8.85 14.14 7.95
N LEU A 72 7.99 15.09 7.53
CA LEU A 72 8.36 16.50 7.44
C LEU A 72 8.63 17.09 8.85
N ILE A 73 7.99 16.54 9.88
CA ILE A 73 8.20 16.91 11.29
C ILE A 73 9.47 16.22 11.80
N GLU A 74 10.42 17.01 12.30
CA GLU A 74 11.75 16.52 12.67
C GLU A 74 11.72 15.50 13.82
N LYS A 75 10.83 15.73 14.81
CA LYS A 75 10.62 14.81 15.93
C LYS A 75 10.19 13.41 15.47
N ILE A 76 9.31 13.35 14.47
CA ILE A 76 8.82 12.09 13.87
C ILE A 76 9.93 11.46 13.03
N ARG A 77 10.56 12.25 12.17
CA ARG A 77 11.63 11.80 11.26
C ARG A 77 12.82 11.18 11.99
N ASN A 78 13.25 11.82 13.06
CA ASN A 78 14.47 11.43 13.77
C ASN A 78 14.21 10.21 14.67
N ASN A 79 12.98 10.03 15.16
CA ASN A 79 12.59 8.84 15.90
C ASN A 79 12.28 7.66 14.95
N PHE A 80 12.97 6.54 15.16
CA PHE A 80 12.82 5.35 14.33
C PHE A 80 11.38 4.81 14.30
N TYR A 81 10.74 4.69 15.47
CA TYR A 81 9.42 4.07 15.60
C TYR A 81 8.31 4.95 15.02
N TRP A 82 8.35 6.26 15.28
CA TRP A 82 7.37 7.19 14.70
C TRP A 82 7.50 7.28 13.18
N SER A 83 8.74 7.29 12.67
CA SER A 83 9.01 7.24 11.24
C SER A 83 8.52 5.93 10.62
N LEU A 84 8.78 4.78 11.26
CA LEU A 84 8.29 3.47 10.82
C LEU A 84 6.75 3.46 10.76
N LEU A 85 6.08 3.96 11.80
CA LEU A 85 4.63 4.00 11.87
C LEU A 85 4.02 4.86 10.76
N ALA A 86 4.69 5.95 10.37
CA ALA A 86 4.28 6.79 9.25
C ALA A 86 4.35 6.08 7.88
N PHE A 87 5.21 5.06 7.74
CA PHE A 87 5.28 4.24 6.53
C PHE A 87 4.31 3.05 6.60
N VAL A 88 4.32 2.32 7.71
CA VAL A 88 3.73 0.97 7.76
C VAL A 88 2.46 0.91 8.61
N GLY A 89 2.19 1.91 9.47
CA GLY A 89 1.10 1.88 10.45
C GLY A 89 -0.29 1.79 9.83
N ILE A 90 -0.69 2.80 9.05
CA ILE A 90 -2.01 2.81 8.38
C ILE A 90 -2.15 1.62 7.42
N PRO A 91 -1.15 1.31 6.55
CA PRO A 91 -1.21 0.12 5.70
C PRO A 91 -1.43 -1.18 6.47
N SER A 92 -0.75 -1.37 7.61
CA SER A 92 -0.85 -2.60 8.40
C SER A 92 -2.27 -2.83 8.90
N PHE A 93 -2.92 -1.77 9.38
CA PHE A 93 -4.32 -1.86 9.84
C PHE A 93 -5.24 -2.38 8.72
N TRP A 94 -5.09 -1.84 7.51
CA TRP A 94 -5.87 -2.28 6.35
C TRP A 94 -5.58 -3.72 5.95
N VAL A 95 -4.31 -4.12 5.94
CA VAL A 95 -3.94 -5.50 5.57
C VAL A 95 -4.49 -6.50 6.58
N ILE A 96 -4.41 -6.20 7.89
CA ILE A 96 -4.98 -7.06 8.93
C ILE A 96 -6.48 -7.24 8.72
N PHE A 97 -7.22 -6.15 8.45
CA PHE A 97 -8.66 -6.21 8.18
C PHE A 97 -8.98 -7.09 6.97
N ILE A 98 -8.25 -6.93 5.85
CA ILE A 98 -8.45 -7.71 4.62
C ILE A 98 -8.11 -9.19 4.85
N ILE A 99 -7.02 -9.50 5.56
CA ILE A 99 -6.64 -10.88 5.88
C ILE A 99 -7.71 -11.56 6.73
N ILE A 100 -8.24 -10.90 7.76
CA ILE A 100 -9.30 -11.48 8.61
C ILE A 100 -10.52 -11.81 7.75
N LYS A 101 -10.93 -10.90 6.87
CA LYS A 101 -12.07 -11.13 5.96
C LYS A 101 -11.80 -12.25 4.98
N ALA A 102 -10.61 -12.29 4.38
CA ALA A 102 -10.21 -13.36 3.46
C ALA A 102 -10.16 -14.74 4.15
N LEU A 103 -9.74 -14.80 5.42
CA LEU A 103 -9.75 -16.03 6.21
C LEU A 103 -11.18 -16.52 6.49
N ILE A 104 -12.10 -15.61 6.83
CA ILE A 104 -13.51 -15.95 7.04
C ILE A 104 -14.12 -16.52 5.74
N ASP A 105 -13.84 -15.90 4.59
CA ASP A 105 -14.30 -16.38 3.28
C ASP A 105 -13.71 -17.76 2.93
N ALA A 106 -12.42 -17.97 3.21
CA ALA A 106 -11.74 -19.25 2.97
C ALA A 106 -12.28 -20.38 3.85
N LEU A 107 -12.65 -20.09 5.10
CA LEU A 107 -13.33 -21.05 6.00
C LEU A 107 -14.72 -21.45 5.50
N ALA A 108 -15.33 -20.64 4.63
CA ALA A 108 -16.62 -20.90 4.00
C ALA A 108 -16.48 -21.53 2.59
N ASP A 109 -15.31 -22.06 2.23
CA ASP A 109 -14.97 -22.66 0.92
C ASP A 109 -15.20 -21.77 -0.31
N ASN A 110 -15.28 -20.45 -0.10
CA ASN A 110 -15.38 -19.47 -1.18
C ASN A 110 -14.02 -18.78 -1.37
N LEU A 111 -13.16 -19.37 -2.21
CA LEU A 111 -11.91 -18.72 -2.65
C LEU A 111 -12.26 -17.46 -3.47
N SER A 112 -12.23 -16.33 -2.78
CA SER A 112 -12.85 -15.07 -3.18
C SER A 112 -11.81 -14.10 -3.75
N ILE A 113 -12.31 -13.09 -4.48
CA ILE A 113 -11.59 -11.87 -4.88
C ILE A 113 -10.80 -11.25 -3.71
N LEU A 114 -11.26 -11.43 -2.47
CA LEU A 114 -10.56 -10.98 -1.27
C LEU A 114 -9.17 -11.61 -1.10
N THR A 115 -8.96 -12.85 -1.55
CA THR A 115 -7.65 -13.52 -1.46
C THR A 115 -6.64 -12.83 -2.37
N THR A 116 -7.04 -12.50 -3.60
CA THR A 116 -6.21 -11.72 -4.53
C THR A 116 -5.93 -10.33 -3.94
N LEU A 117 -6.94 -9.66 -3.38
CA LEU A 117 -6.77 -8.36 -2.72
C LEU A 117 -5.80 -8.44 -1.53
N ALA A 118 -5.83 -9.51 -0.75
CA ALA A 118 -4.92 -9.75 0.37
C ALA A 118 -3.47 -9.89 -0.10
N ILE A 119 -3.22 -10.61 -1.20
CA ILE A 119 -1.87 -10.76 -1.78
C ILE A 119 -1.30 -9.39 -2.17
N PHE A 120 -2.08 -8.57 -2.87
CA PHE A 120 -1.65 -7.21 -3.26
C PHE A 120 -1.43 -6.30 -2.05
N SER A 121 -2.23 -6.47 -1.00
CA SER A 121 -2.08 -5.75 0.28
C SER A 121 -0.77 -6.10 0.99
N ILE A 122 -0.44 -7.40 1.05
CA ILE A 122 0.83 -7.87 1.63
C ILE A 122 2.02 -7.36 0.80
N LEU A 123 1.92 -7.42 -0.53
CA LEU A 123 2.95 -6.91 -1.43
C LEU A 123 3.19 -5.40 -1.21
N TYR A 124 2.12 -4.62 -1.04
CA TYR A 124 2.26 -3.21 -0.72
C TYR A 124 2.97 -2.96 0.61
N LEU A 125 2.59 -3.69 1.67
CA LEU A 125 3.26 -3.60 2.96
C LEU A 125 4.75 -3.85 2.82
N PHE A 126 5.11 -4.94 2.12
CA PHE A 126 6.49 -5.31 1.86
C PHE A 126 7.27 -4.18 1.15
N LEU A 127 6.72 -3.64 0.05
CA LEU A 127 7.33 -2.52 -0.67
C LEU A 127 7.48 -1.28 0.22
N THR A 128 6.49 -1.00 1.06
CA THR A 128 6.50 0.17 1.96
C THR A 128 7.51 0.01 3.09
N THR A 129 7.72 -1.22 3.58
CA THR A 129 8.79 -1.54 4.54
C THR A 129 10.17 -1.36 3.90
N ILE A 130 10.39 -1.88 2.68
CA ILE A 130 11.65 -1.64 1.94
C ILE A 130 11.90 -0.14 1.77
N GLN A 131 10.84 0.57 1.39
CA GLN A 131 10.90 2.01 1.19
C GLN A 131 11.30 2.76 2.47
N PHE A 132 10.77 2.36 3.63
CA PHE A 132 11.20 2.88 4.93
C PHE A 132 12.68 2.64 5.21
N LEU A 133 13.18 1.42 4.95
CA LEU A 133 14.60 1.09 5.17
C LEU A 133 15.52 1.96 4.29
N LEU A 134 15.16 2.15 3.03
CA LEU A 134 15.87 3.04 2.10
C LEU A 134 15.80 4.51 2.56
N PHE A 135 14.65 4.95 3.08
CA PHE A 135 14.46 6.28 3.64
C PHE A 135 15.39 6.53 4.84
N ARG A 136 15.47 5.59 5.78
CA ARG A 136 16.39 5.69 6.93
C ARG A 136 17.85 5.71 6.51
N LYS A 137 18.25 4.84 5.58
CA LYS A 137 19.62 4.85 5.04
C LYS A 137 19.96 6.20 4.43
N LYS A 138 19.01 6.83 3.74
CA LYS A 138 19.22 8.13 3.11
C LYS A 138 19.33 9.28 4.12
N ILE A 139 18.49 9.29 5.15
CA ILE A 139 18.53 10.31 6.21
C ILE A 139 19.84 10.23 7.00
N ASN A 140 20.23 9.04 7.46
CA ASN A 140 21.44 8.88 8.26
C ASN A 140 22.67 9.36 7.47
N LYS A 141 22.76 8.98 6.19
CA LYS A 141 23.85 9.46 5.32
C LYS A 141 23.89 11.00 5.18
N THR A 142 22.73 11.67 5.15
CA THR A 142 22.69 13.13 5.06
C THR A 142 23.13 13.78 6.37
N LEU A 143 22.70 13.24 7.52
CA LEU A 143 23.12 13.71 8.85
C LEU A 143 24.64 13.54 9.08
N ASP A 144 25.21 12.42 8.64
CA ASP A 144 26.67 12.17 8.74
C ASP A 144 27.50 13.15 7.90
N ILE A 145 26.93 13.69 6.82
CA ILE A 145 27.62 14.69 5.97
C ILE A 145 27.51 16.07 6.61
N GLU A 146 26.34 16.45 7.12
CA GLU A 146 26.11 17.74 7.80
C GLU A 146 27.01 17.87 9.03
N THR A 147 27.10 16.84 9.86
CA THR A 147 28.00 16.81 11.03
C THR A 147 29.48 16.93 10.67
N LYS A 148 29.93 16.28 9.58
CA LYS A 148 31.32 16.41 9.12
C LYS A 148 31.67 17.82 8.65
N ILE A 149 30.74 18.51 7.98
CA ILE A 149 30.94 19.88 7.50
C ILE A 149 31.08 20.86 8.69
N GLU A 150 30.27 20.68 9.74
CA GLU A 150 30.35 21.51 10.95
C GLU A 150 31.68 21.33 11.71
N VAL A 151 32.31 20.16 11.67
CA VAL A 151 33.60 19.92 12.35
C VAL A 151 34.79 20.50 11.57
N THR A 152 34.65 20.75 10.27
CA THR A 152 35.72 21.30 9.40
C THR A 152 35.72 22.82 9.23
N ASN A 153 34.69 23.52 9.72
CA ASN A 153 34.58 24.98 9.70
C ASN A 153 34.79 25.57 11.09
#